data_AF-A0A5D6XHR9-F1
#
_entry.id   AF-A0A5D6XHR9-F1
#
_cell.length_a   1.000
_cell.length_b   1.000
_cell.length_c   1.000
_cell.angle_alpha   90.00
_cell.angle_beta   90.00
_cell.angle_gamma   90.00
#
_symmetry.space_group_name_H-M   'P 1'
#
loop_
_entity.id
_entity.type
_entity.pdbx_description
1 polymer ?
#
loop_
_entity_poly.entity_id
_entity_poly.type
_entity_poly.pdbx_seq_one_letter_code
_entity_poly.pdbx_strand_id
1 'polypeptide(L)'
;MAMAIAPTSRHQAQRNASMSSASSGGAALVAVGSCSVRVIDLDDGSTRVVSWDPEVPEQAFEGLIEAQLRALFGVTDEAWVDLIDTANSSLVQISKDVLAQVAHPLCLCLSPKTEALAPMKRSEVFEVLFHDRALGMTIRELNDSVIVNQFKRRPDGAPGPAEASGRIQVDDVIYKVQGARTVGRSYDSVVQMLQTPSRPLAIQFFRPFVRDGLYAVEFRGPSLNMTITTDDANVVVKDLPMAHPNIVGYAEAHGVRQFDVIHAVDGEVIRGLEYNRAIALLSRPARPMVVVFARSKLAPQTPSRSTGVMTSRFSFASTVAPSPRAGGPGSRRGSASSNQSGAADHMLVEDMLEFCEGLAADGALTAPEVELLKEMVLSMRADVCGAVKRRNRNALVAIVRSPTMRVWDHLLKTRESILLAGPVTLKRKKRYHLLLTDHERLLLVNRDTNLLEDEIMCAQIVTVSSRAKFQELLVTTPKAEYVLVDNFIGPAIWVRAVLPFTCTQGVLKVASSRRFIGSKKRFFVLQGARLTGFKKESMVHQVGAKSSSLMLTDAKIESDPKALTFAINTPEFQQSGKKLILTAPSSREFNKWITALNALANSGGSGGSGGPPSA
;
A
#
# COMPACT_ATOMS: atom_id res chain seq x y z
N MET A 1 -16.92 -89.17 -4.81
CA MET A 1 -18.11 -89.76 -5.45
C MET A 1 -19.15 -88.64 -5.51
N ALA A 2 -19.43 -88.09 -6.71
CA ALA A 2 -20.10 -86.78 -6.95
C ALA A 2 -19.34 -85.56 -6.35
N MET A 3 -19.31 -84.31 -6.88
CA MET A 3 -20.20 -83.45 -7.72
C MET A 3 -21.49 -83.00 -6.98
N ALA A 4 -22.04 -81.78 -7.10
CA ALA A 4 -21.90 -80.61 -8.00
C ALA A 4 -22.56 -79.35 -7.31
N ILE A 5 -22.55 -78.05 -7.73
CA ILE A 5 -21.88 -77.20 -8.76
C ILE A 5 -22.05 -75.70 -8.32
N ALA A 6 -20.99 -74.92 -8.09
CA ALA A 6 -20.50 -73.76 -8.91
C ALA A 6 -21.23 -72.38 -8.72
N PRO A 7 -21.07 -71.35 -9.58
CA PRO A 7 -20.04 -70.28 -9.53
C PRO A 7 -20.63 -68.84 -9.37
N THR A 8 -19.91 -67.69 -9.25
CA THR A 8 -18.98 -67.00 -10.19
C THR A 8 -18.23 -65.82 -9.50
N SER A 9 -16.89 -65.65 -9.61
CA SER A 9 -16.11 -64.81 -10.59
C SER A 9 -16.03 -63.28 -10.30
N ARG A 10 -14.94 -62.52 -10.56
CA ARG A 10 -13.58 -62.81 -11.11
C ARG A 10 -12.57 -61.68 -10.78
N HIS A 11 -11.26 -61.91 -10.94
CA HIS A 11 -10.16 -60.95 -10.68
C HIS A 11 -9.61 -60.23 -11.93
N GLN A 12 -9.12 -58.98 -11.75
CA GLN A 12 -7.90 -58.37 -12.34
C GLN A 12 -7.63 -57.05 -11.55
N ALA A 13 -6.47 -56.69 -11.00
CA ALA A 13 -5.04 -56.81 -11.34
C ALA A 13 -4.50 -55.67 -12.23
N GLN A 14 -3.73 -54.75 -11.63
CA GLN A 14 -3.08 -53.60 -12.30
C GLN A 14 -1.55 -53.76 -12.36
N ARG A 15 -0.92 -53.29 -13.44
CA ARG A 15 0.52 -52.94 -13.46
C ARG A 15 0.88 -51.95 -14.58
N ASN A 16 1.85 -51.09 -14.26
CA ASN A 16 2.45 -49.95 -14.95
C ASN A 16 2.73 -50.09 -16.47
N ALA A 17 2.69 -48.95 -17.19
CA ALA A 17 3.82 -48.41 -17.97
C ALA A 17 3.53 -46.98 -18.51
N SER A 18 4.53 -46.30 -19.07
CA SER A 18 4.50 -44.90 -19.55
C SER A 18 4.93 -44.77 -21.02
N MET A 19 4.41 -43.78 -21.77
CA MET A 19 5.20 -42.74 -22.49
C MET A 19 4.41 -41.82 -23.45
N SER A 20 4.94 -40.59 -23.60
CA SER A 20 4.97 -39.70 -24.80
C SER A 20 3.72 -39.37 -25.65
N SER A 21 3.28 -38.11 -25.52
CA SER A 21 3.04 -37.10 -26.58
C SER A 21 2.28 -37.42 -27.89
N ALA A 22 1.23 -36.62 -28.16
CA ALA A 22 1.02 -35.93 -29.45
C ALA A 22 0.09 -34.72 -29.27
N SER A 23 0.09 -33.76 -30.21
CA SER A 23 -0.66 -32.51 -30.14
C SER A 23 -1.72 -32.34 -31.24
N SER A 24 -2.95 -32.01 -30.86
CA SER A 24 -3.96 -31.36 -31.69
C SER A 24 -4.88 -30.57 -30.76
N GLY A 25 -5.27 -29.33 -31.02
CA GLY A 25 -5.57 -28.76 -32.34
C GLY A 25 -7.07 -28.43 -32.43
N GLY A 26 -7.63 -27.84 -31.37
CA GLY A 26 -9.04 -27.45 -31.26
C GLY A 26 -9.17 -25.93 -31.17
N ALA A 27 -10.14 -25.36 -31.89
CA ALA A 27 -10.26 -23.91 -32.05
C ALA A 27 -10.70 -23.20 -30.75
N ALA A 28 -10.26 -21.95 -30.60
CA ALA A 28 -10.65 -21.11 -29.47
C ALA A 28 -12.12 -20.67 -29.59
N LEU A 29 -13.01 -21.33 -28.85
CA LEU A 29 -14.25 -20.70 -28.40
C LEU A 29 -13.89 -19.63 -27.38
N VAL A 30 -13.91 -18.36 -27.81
CA VAL A 30 -13.71 -17.21 -26.94
C VAL A 30 -14.90 -17.12 -26.00
N ALA A 31 -14.72 -17.62 -24.77
CA ALA A 31 -15.74 -17.52 -23.72
C ALA A 31 -15.99 -16.04 -23.39
N VAL A 32 -17.27 -15.67 -23.27
CA VAL A 32 -17.69 -14.28 -23.04
C VAL A 32 -17.37 -13.89 -21.59
N GLY A 33 -16.53 -12.87 -21.43
CA GLY A 33 -16.53 -12.01 -20.24
C GLY A 33 -16.14 -12.65 -18.90
N SER A 34 -15.16 -13.56 -18.84
CA SER A 34 -14.70 -14.13 -17.56
C SER A 34 -14.10 -13.06 -16.63
N CYS A 35 -14.86 -12.62 -15.63
CA CYS A 35 -14.37 -11.70 -14.61
C CYS A 35 -13.36 -12.39 -13.70
N SER A 36 -12.18 -11.77 -13.51
CA SER A 36 -11.13 -12.32 -12.67
C SER A 36 -10.18 -11.24 -12.17
N VAL A 37 -9.52 -11.51 -11.04
CA VAL A 37 -8.49 -10.64 -10.46
C VAL A 37 -7.26 -11.47 -10.07
N ARG A 38 -6.07 -10.89 -10.29
CA ARG A 38 -4.80 -11.53 -9.94
C ARG A 38 -4.42 -11.16 -8.50
N VAL A 39 -4.25 -12.14 -7.64
CA VAL A 39 -4.00 -11.94 -6.20
C VAL A 39 -2.62 -12.52 -5.82
N ILE A 40 -1.80 -11.69 -5.20
CA ILE A 40 -0.47 -11.99 -4.67
C ILE A 40 -0.61 -12.31 -3.18
N ASP A 41 -0.08 -13.45 -2.76
CA ASP A 41 0.02 -13.81 -1.35
C ASP A 41 1.20 -13.07 -0.69
N LEU A 42 0.98 -12.27 0.36
CA LEU A 42 2.10 -11.62 1.05
C LEU A 42 2.95 -12.59 1.90
N ASP A 43 2.48 -13.79 2.24
CA ASP A 43 3.28 -14.68 3.09
C ASP A 43 4.41 -15.37 2.33
N ASP A 44 4.27 -15.58 1.01
CA ASP A 44 5.23 -16.29 0.17
C ASP A 44 5.46 -15.67 -1.22
N GLY A 45 4.71 -14.65 -1.63
CA GLY A 45 4.78 -14.04 -2.96
C GLY A 45 4.09 -14.86 -4.05
N SER A 46 3.45 -15.99 -3.72
CA SER A 46 2.76 -16.82 -4.71
C SER A 46 1.56 -16.07 -5.30
N THR A 47 1.42 -16.16 -6.61
CA THR A 47 0.37 -15.46 -7.36
C THR A 47 -0.70 -16.46 -7.79
N ARG A 48 -1.97 -16.17 -7.50
CA ARG A 48 -3.14 -16.96 -7.90
C ARG A 48 -4.15 -16.07 -8.62
N VAL A 49 -5.01 -16.65 -9.45
CA VAL A 49 -6.13 -15.94 -10.07
C VAL A 49 -7.42 -16.34 -9.36
N VAL A 50 -8.23 -15.35 -9.00
CA VAL A 50 -9.58 -15.53 -8.45
C VAL A 50 -10.55 -15.16 -9.56
N SER A 51 -11.51 -16.02 -9.86
CA SER A 51 -12.43 -15.85 -11.00
C SER A 51 -13.87 -16.13 -10.60
N TRP A 52 -14.80 -15.39 -11.20
CA TRP A 52 -16.22 -15.49 -10.91
C TRP A 52 -17.07 -15.37 -12.17
N ASP A 53 -18.27 -15.94 -12.09
CA ASP A 53 -19.30 -15.80 -13.10
C ASP A 53 -19.91 -14.38 -13.01
N PRO A 54 -19.99 -13.63 -14.14
CA PRO A 54 -20.67 -12.33 -14.19
C PRO A 54 -22.11 -12.34 -13.66
N GLU A 55 -22.81 -13.49 -13.67
CA GLU A 55 -24.21 -13.60 -13.24
C GLU A 55 -24.37 -13.81 -11.71
N VAL A 56 -23.28 -13.87 -10.92
CA VAL A 56 -23.37 -14.00 -9.46
C VAL A 56 -24.15 -12.82 -8.84
N PRO A 57 -25.21 -13.07 -8.04
CA PRO A 57 -25.94 -12.03 -7.32
C PRO A 57 -25.05 -11.29 -6.32
N GLU A 58 -25.21 -9.98 -6.23
CA GLU A 58 -24.36 -9.11 -5.39
C GLU A 58 -24.37 -9.52 -3.91
N GLN A 59 -25.51 -9.95 -3.38
CA GLN A 59 -25.67 -10.38 -1.99
C GLN A 59 -24.93 -11.70 -1.67
N ALA A 60 -24.58 -12.48 -2.68
CA ALA A 60 -23.78 -13.71 -2.55
C ALA A 60 -22.30 -13.50 -2.92
N PHE A 61 -21.97 -12.37 -3.53
CA PHE A 61 -20.67 -12.13 -4.15
C PHE A 61 -19.51 -12.08 -3.15
N GLU A 62 -19.64 -11.29 -2.09
CA GLU A 62 -18.61 -11.12 -1.06
C GLU A 62 -18.24 -12.46 -0.41
N GLY A 63 -19.25 -13.22 0.04
CA GLY A 63 -19.06 -14.55 0.64
C GLY A 63 -18.47 -15.59 -0.32
N LEU A 64 -18.84 -15.54 -1.62
CA LEU A 64 -18.24 -16.39 -2.64
C LEU A 64 -16.75 -16.10 -2.82
N ILE A 65 -16.37 -14.83 -2.96
CA ILE A 65 -14.97 -14.42 -3.15
C ILE A 65 -14.16 -14.67 -1.88
N GLU A 66 -14.67 -14.37 -0.68
CA GLU A 66 -13.97 -14.66 0.58
C GLU A 66 -13.76 -16.18 0.76
N ALA A 67 -14.73 -17.01 0.40
CA ALA A 67 -14.59 -18.47 0.41
C ALA A 67 -13.55 -18.98 -0.61
N GLN A 68 -13.53 -18.43 -1.83
CA GLN A 68 -12.49 -18.75 -2.82
C GLN A 68 -11.10 -18.35 -2.31
N LEU A 69 -10.94 -17.15 -1.74
CA LEU A 69 -9.68 -16.68 -1.17
C LEU A 69 -9.22 -17.59 -0.01
N ARG A 70 -10.12 -17.95 0.92
CA ARG A 70 -9.80 -18.89 2.01
C ARG A 70 -9.35 -20.26 1.48
N ALA A 71 -9.97 -20.77 0.43
CA ALA A 71 -9.61 -22.04 -0.19
C ALA A 71 -8.26 -21.99 -0.92
N LEU A 72 -8.07 -21.01 -1.81
CA LEU A 72 -6.89 -20.87 -2.67
C LEU A 72 -5.62 -20.51 -1.90
N PHE A 73 -5.73 -19.65 -0.88
CA PHE A 73 -4.61 -19.16 -0.07
C PHE A 73 -4.46 -19.92 1.26
N GLY A 74 -5.23 -21.00 1.46
CA GLY A 74 -5.13 -21.87 2.64
C GLY A 74 -5.45 -21.19 3.96
N VAL A 75 -6.23 -20.11 3.96
CA VAL A 75 -6.56 -19.32 5.14
C VAL A 75 -7.55 -20.09 6.03
N THR A 76 -7.50 -19.81 7.34
CA THR A 76 -8.44 -20.35 8.34
C THR A 76 -9.54 -19.33 8.68
N ASP A 77 -10.54 -19.78 9.41
CA ASP A 77 -11.65 -18.92 9.87
C ASP A 77 -11.25 -17.99 11.02
N GLU A 78 -10.05 -18.14 11.60
CA GLU A 78 -9.48 -17.28 12.65
C GLU A 78 -8.89 -15.96 12.10
N ALA A 79 -8.80 -15.82 10.78
CA ALA A 79 -8.30 -14.63 10.10
C ALA A 79 -9.37 -13.94 9.26
N TRP A 80 -9.36 -12.60 9.29
CA TRP A 80 -9.95 -11.77 8.24
C TRP A 80 -9.04 -11.76 7.01
N VAL A 81 -9.64 -11.64 5.82
CA VAL A 81 -8.94 -11.57 4.53
C VAL A 81 -9.08 -10.15 4.00
N ASP A 82 -7.96 -9.41 4.00
CA ASP A 82 -7.87 -8.06 3.46
C ASP A 82 -7.25 -8.12 2.04
N LEU A 83 -7.74 -7.30 1.10
CA LEU A 83 -7.14 -7.13 -0.22
C LEU A 83 -6.61 -5.70 -0.38
N ILE A 84 -5.39 -5.52 -0.90
CA ILE A 84 -4.76 -4.20 -1.09
C ILE A 84 -4.34 -4.03 -2.56
N ASP A 85 -4.75 -2.96 -3.23
CA ASP A 85 -4.33 -2.69 -4.62
C ASP A 85 -2.87 -2.25 -4.70
N THR A 86 -2.04 -3.00 -5.42
CA THR A 86 -0.60 -2.74 -5.61
C THR A 86 -0.29 -1.38 -6.26
N ALA A 87 -1.23 -0.76 -6.97
CA ALA A 87 -1.02 0.52 -7.64
C ALA A 87 -1.17 1.74 -6.70
N ASN A 88 -1.89 1.60 -5.60
CA ASN A 88 -2.25 2.73 -4.74
C ASN A 88 -2.20 2.45 -3.23
N SER A 89 -1.91 1.21 -2.82
CA SER A 89 -1.90 0.74 -1.43
C SER A 89 -3.22 0.96 -0.67
N SER A 90 -4.35 1.05 -1.37
CA SER A 90 -5.67 1.16 -0.73
C SER A 90 -6.29 -0.22 -0.45
N LEU A 91 -7.05 -0.31 0.64
CA LEU A 91 -7.87 -1.47 0.96
C LEU A 91 -9.02 -1.57 -0.04
N VAL A 92 -9.16 -2.73 -0.69
CA VAL A 92 -10.15 -3.00 -1.73
C VAL A 92 -11.35 -3.70 -1.12
N GLN A 93 -12.51 -3.05 -1.18
CA GLN A 93 -13.79 -3.66 -0.81
C GLN A 93 -14.13 -4.81 -1.75
N ILE A 94 -14.55 -5.95 -1.20
CA ILE A 94 -14.94 -7.15 -1.96
C ILE A 94 -16.36 -6.99 -2.50
N SER A 95 -16.56 -6.09 -3.47
CA SER A 95 -17.81 -5.94 -4.21
C SER A 95 -17.61 -6.16 -5.72
N LYS A 96 -18.70 -6.50 -6.40
CA LYS A 96 -18.70 -6.89 -7.82
C LYS A 96 -18.19 -5.77 -8.72
N ASP A 97 -18.72 -4.56 -8.51
CA ASP A 97 -18.35 -3.35 -9.26
C ASP A 97 -16.89 -2.93 -9.02
N VAL A 98 -16.39 -3.08 -7.79
CA VAL A 98 -15.00 -2.73 -7.46
C VAL A 98 -14.05 -3.73 -8.09
N LEU A 99 -14.22 -5.04 -7.86
CA LEU A 99 -13.31 -6.05 -8.40
C LEU A 99 -13.35 -6.15 -9.93
N ALA A 100 -14.47 -5.82 -10.58
CA ALA A 100 -14.55 -5.73 -12.05
C ALA A 100 -13.74 -4.54 -12.64
N GLN A 101 -13.38 -3.54 -11.83
CA GLN A 101 -12.59 -2.38 -12.25
C GLN A 101 -11.08 -2.50 -11.90
N VAL A 102 -10.68 -3.55 -11.17
CA VAL A 102 -9.29 -3.77 -10.77
C VAL A 102 -8.43 -4.22 -11.95
N ALA A 103 -7.59 -3.30 -12.45
CA ALA A 103 -6.64 -3.55 -13.55
C ALA A 103 -5.22 -3.98 -13.08
N HIS A 104 -4.96 -3.98 -11.77
CA HIS A 104 -3.66 -4.28 -11.17
C HIS A 104 -3.78 -5.46 -10.20
N PRO A 105 -2.67 -6.12 -9.81
CA PRO A 105 -2.73 -7.17 -8.81
C PRO A 105 -3.16 -6.64 -7.45
N LEU A 106 -3.85 -7.49 -6.69
CA LEU A 106 -4.16 -7.24 -5.28
C LEU A 106 -3.22 -8.07 -4.40
N CYS A 107 -2.73 -7.49 -3.32
CA CYS A 107 -2.04 -8.22 -2.26
C CYS A 107 -3.06 -8.76 -1.26
N LEU A 108 -3.06 -10.06 -1.01
CA LEU A 108 -3.78 -10.69 0.09
C LEU A 108 -2.99 -10.48 1.39
N CYS A 109 -3.64 -9.77 2.31
CA CYS A 109 -3.18 -9.52 3.67
C CYS A 109 -4.10 -10.27 4.63
N LEU A 110 -3.55 -10.73 5.75
CA LEU A 110 -4.36 -11.34 6.81
C LEU A 110 -4.45 -10.42 8.04
N SER A 111 -5.58 -10.49 8.72
CA SER A 111 -5.88 -9.72 9.93
C SER A 111 -6.35 -10.64 11.05
N PRO A 112 -5.85 -10.49 12.29
CA PRO A 112 -6.32 -11.27 13.43
C PRO A 112 -7.78 -10.96 13.74
N LYS A 113 -8.61 -11.99 13.98
CA LYS A 113 -9.97 -11.80 14.51
C LYS A 113 -10.00 -11.53 16.02
N THR A 114 -8.95 -11.92 16.75
CA THR A 114 -8.81 -11.70 18.21
C THR A 114 -7.37 -11.31 18.54
N GLU A 115 -7.13 -10.66 19.67
CA GLU A 115 -5.74 -10.42 20.14
C GLU A 115 -5.06 -11.70 20.66
N ALA A 116 -5.85 -12.74 20.98
CA ALA A 116 -5.35 -13.99 21.54
C ALA A 116 -4.66 -14.90 20.51
N LEU A 117 -4.83 -14.62 19.20
CA LEU A 117 -4.29 -15.44 18.14
C LEU A 117 -3.90 -14.58 16.94
N ALA A 118 -2.64 -14.70 16.50
CA ALA A 118 -2.19 -14.13 15.24
C ALA A 118 -3.03 -14.72 14.07
N PRO A 119 -3.22 -13.98 12.96
CA PRO A 119 -3.85 -14.56 11.78
C PRO A 119 -3.07 -15.79 11.32
N MET A 120 -3.77 -16.81 10.82
CA MET A 120 -3.17 -18.12 10.57
C MET A 120 -3.68 -18.80 9.30
N LYS A 121 -2.78 -19.52 8.63
CA LYS A 121 -3.04 -20.43 7.53
C LYS A 121 -2.99 -21.90 7.97
N ARG A 122 -3.64 -22.76 7.20
CA ARG A 122 -3.72 -24.22 7.42
C ARG A 122 -2.33 -24.89 7.40
N SER A 123 -1.39 -24.33 6.64
CA SER A 123 0.01 -24.76 6.56
C SER A 123 0.85 -24.44 7.80
N GLU A 124 0.38 -23.54 8.67
CA GLU A 124 1.06 -23.12 9.91
C GLU A 124 0.62 -23.94 11.13
N VAL A 125 -0.41 -24.80 10.95
CA VAL A 125 -0.90 -25.75 11.94
C VAL A 125 -0.28 -27.11 11.68
N PHE A 126 0.25 -27.75 12.72
CA PHE A 126 0.79 -29.10 12.62
C PHE A 126 0.50 -29.94 13.86
N GLU A 127 0.19 -31.22 13.65
CA GLU A 127 -0.13 -32.15 14.72
C GLU A 127 1.10 -32.99 15.14
N VAL A 128 1.22 -33.24 16.45
CA VAL A 128 2.19 -34.17 17.03
C VAL A 128 1.46 -35.13 17.97
N LEU A 129 1.76 -36.43 17.85
CA LEU A 129 1.14 -37.51 18.61
C LEU A 129 2.04 -37.95 19.77
N PHE A 130 1.67 -37.59 20.99
CA PHE A 130 2.42 -37.98 22.19
C PHE A 130 1.93 -39.33 22.72
N HIS A 131 2.82 -40.31 22.76
CA HIS A 131 2.54 -41.64 23.30
C HIS A 131 2.87 -41.73 24.80
N ASP A 132 3.98 -41.11 25.22
CA ASP A 132 4.38 -40.96 26.61
C ASP A 132 3.39 -40.06 27.40
N ARG A 133 3.23 -40.31 28.72
CA ARG A 133 2.51 -39.35 29.59
C ARG A 133 3.25 -38.01 29.68
N ALA A 134 4.57 -38.05 29.81
CA ALA A 134 5.42 -36.86 29.91
C ALA A 134 5.70 -36.26 28.52
N LEU A 135 5.28 -35.03 28.29
CA LEU A 135 5.41 -34.39 26.96
C LEU A 135 6.85 -33.91 26.65
N GLY A 136 7.73 -33.81 27.65
CA GLY A 136 9.12 -33.34 27.43
C GLY A 136 9.26 -31.84 27.17
N MET A 137 8.31 -31.03 27.65
CA MET A 137 8.32 -29.56 27.56
C MET A 137 7.63 -28.91 28.76
N THR A 138 7.87 -27.62 28.94
CA THR A 138 7.06 -26.70 29.76
C THR A 138 6.24 -25.79 28.87
N ILE A 139 5.16 -25.24 29.43
CA ILE A 139 4.31 -24.24 28.78
C ILE A 139 4.25 -22.97 29.61
N ARG A 140 3.79 -21.87 29.01
CA ARG A 140 3.47 -20.60 29.66
C ARG A 140 2.26 -19.96 28.97
N GLU A 141 1.64 -19.00 29.65
CA GLU A 141 0.61 -18.15 29.06
C GLU A 141 1.26 -16.92 28.42
N LEU A 142 0.77 -16.51 27.24
CA LEU A 142 1.14 -15.30 26.52
C LEU A 142 -0.06 -14.85 25.68
N ASN A 143 -0.54 -13.62 25.91
CA ASN A 143 -1.67 -13.02 25.19
C ASN A 143 -2.89 -13.97 25.10
N ASP A 144 -3.43 -14.40 26.26
CA ASP A 144 -4.59 -15.30 26.37
C ASP A 144 -4.48 -16.64 25.58
N SER A 145 -3.25 -17.03 25.24
CA SER A 145 -2.88 -18.26 24.54
C SER A 145 -1.81 -19.02 25.33
N VAL A 146 -1.83 -20.35 25.22
CA VAL A 146 -0.85 -21.22 25.88
C VAL A 146 0.22 -21.63 24.87
N ILE A 147 1.48 -21.31 25.19
CA ILE A 147 2.63 -21.50 24.30
C ILE A 147 3.69 -22.43 24.92
N VAL A 148 4.50 -23.05 24.08
CA VAL A 148 5.68 -23.83 24.49
C VAL A 148 6.74 -22.88 25.06
N ASN A 149 7.20 -23.13 26.28
CA ASN A 149 8.17 -22.28 26.98
C ASN A 149 9.60 -22.81 26.82
N GLN A 150 9.85 -24.07 27.21
CA GLN A 150 11.17 -24.71 27.13
C GLN A 150 11.04 -26.23 26.96
N PHE A 151 12.04 -26.87 26.35
CA PHE A 151 12.13 -28.33 26.33
C PHE A 151 12.71 -28.89 27.63
N LYS A 152 12.28 -30.09 28.01
CA LYS A 152 12.79 -30.84 29.16
C LYS A 152 13.47 -32.10 28.68
N ARG A 153 14.76 -32.25 29.03
CA ARG A 153 15.50 -33.51 28.86
C ARG A 153 14.87 -34.63 29.70
N ARG A 154 15.06 -35.87 29.26
CA ARG A 154 14.82 -37.09 30.05
C ARG A 154 15.95 -37.27 31.10
N PRO A 155 15.78 -38.13 32.12
CA PRO A 155 16.77 -38.31 33.20
C PRO A 155 18.14 -38.84 32.76
N ASP A 156 18.20 -39.45 31.58
CA ASP A 156 19.40 -39.91 30.87
C ASP A 156 20.11 -38.78 30.08
N GLY A 157 19.59 -37.55 30.11
CA GLY A 157 20.07 -36.42 29.31
C GLY A 157 19.55 -36.39 27.87
N ALA A 158 18.74 -37.36 27.44
CA ALA A 158 18.20 -37.40 26.08
C ALA A 158 17.12 -36.33 25.84
N PRO A 159 16.81 -35.98 24.57
CA PRO A 159 15.66 -35.13 24.24
C PRO A 159 14.34 -35.68 24.82
N GLY A 160 13.50 -34.80 25.36
CA GLY A 160 12.13 -35.14 25.73
C GLY A 160 11.23 -35.30 24.49
N PRO A 161 10.07 -35.98 24.57
CA PRO A 161 9.24 -36.29 23.40
C PRO A 161 8.88 -35.10 22.50
N ALA A 162 8.66 -33.91 23.04
CA ALA A 162 8.40 -32.70 22.25
C ALA A 162 9.61 -32.28 21.40
N GLU A 163 10.80 -32.28 21.97
CA GLU A 163 12.05 -31.97 21.28
C GLU A 163 12.42 -33.09 20.28
N ALA A 164 12.27 -34.34 20.71
CA ALA A 164 12.48 -35.54 19.89
C ALA A 164 11.55 -35.63 18.67
N SER A 165 10.44 -34.88 18.66
CA SER A 165 9.57 -34.76 17.48
C SER A 165 10.23 -34.05 16.31
N GLY A 166 11.23 -33.19 16.56
CA GLY A 166 11.88 -32.33 15.56
C GLY A 166 10.97 -31.25 14.94
N ARG A 167 9.68 -31.20 15.28
CA ARG A 167 8.69 -30.28 14.69
C ARG A 167 8.40 -29.06 15.57
N ILE A 168 8.31 -29.28 16.89
CA ILE A 168 7.95 -28.25 17.87
C ILE A 168 9.16 -27.34 18.15
N GLN A 169 8.91 -26.07 18.38
CA GLN A 169 9.86 -25.04 18.78
C GLN A 169 9.33 -24.29 20.02
N VAL A 170 10.18 -23.48 20.65
CA VAL A 170 9.76 -22.53 21.69
C VAL A 170 8.86 -21.47 21.07
N ASP A 171 7.91 -20.95 21.84
CA ASP A 171 6.87 -19.98 21.46
C ASP A 171 5.83 -20.48 20.42
N ASP A 172 5.83 -21.77 20.06
CA ASP A 172 4.70 -22.41 19.38
C ASP A 172 3.45 -22.38 20.25
N VAL A 173 2.31 -21.99 19.66
CA VAL A 173 1.00 -21.95 20.32
C VAL A 173 0.39 -23.34 20.32
N ILE A 174 -0.02 -23.84 21.48
CA ILE A 174 -0.89 -25.02 21.60
C ILE A 174 -2.29 -24.57 21.18
N TYR A 175 -2.75 -24.99 20.00
CA TYR A 175 -3.99 -24.52 19.36
C TYR A 175 -5.18 -25.48 19.56
N LYS A 176 -4.94 -26.79 19.56
CA LYS A 176 -5.93 -27.82 19.93
C LYS A 176 -5.28 -28.98 20.67
N VAL A 177 -6.04 -29.61 21.57
CA VAL A 177 -5.68 -30.90 22.21
C VAL A 177 -6.88 -31.84 22.05
N GLN A 178 -6.66 -33.03 21.48
CA GLN A 178 -7.73 -33.98 21.11
C GLN A 178 -8.89 -33.30 20.34
N GLY A 179 -8.55 -32.47 19.35
CA GLY A 179 -9.51 -31.70 18.53
C GLY A 179 -10.15 -30.49 19.22
N ALA A 180 -10.15 -30.41 20.55
CA ALA A 180 -10.72 -29.29 21.29
C ALA A 180 -9.81 -28.05 21.26
N ARG A 181 -10.36 -26.90 20.84
CA ARG A 181 -9.69 -25.59 20.84
C ARG A 181 -9.29 -25.16 22.25
N THR A 182 -8.06 -24.67 22.39
CA THR A 182 -7.45 -24.16 23.63
C THR A 182 -7.53 -22.65 23.75
N VAL A 183 -7.36 -21.91 22.64
CA VAL A 183 -7.42 -20.43 22.61
C VAL A 183 -8.76 -19.94 23.16
N GLY A 184 -8.71 -19.06 24.17
CA GLY A 184 -9.88 -18.58 24.91
C GLY A 184 -10.29 -19.45 26.11
N ARG A 185 -9.53 -20.50 26.45
CA ARG A 185 -9.59 -21.19 27.74
C ARG A 185 -8.51 -20.66 28.68
N SER A 186 -8.75 -20.75 29.99
CA SER A 186 -7.70 -20.48 30.97
C SER A 186 -6.55 -21.48 30.86
N TYR A 187 -5.34 -21.02 31.22
CA TYR A 187 -4.13 -21.84 31.32
C TYR A 187 -4.38 -23.19 32.03
N ASP A 188 -5.04 -23.20 33.19
CA ASP A 188 -5.33 -24.42 33.96
C ASP A 188 -6.22 -25.42 33.21
N SER A 189 -7.19 -24.95 32.42
CA SER A 189 -8.02 -25.83 31.58
C SER A 189 -7.18 -26.52 30.49
N VAL A 190 -6.23 -25.80 29.90
CA VAL A 190 -5.29 -26.36 28.92
C VAL A 190 -4.30 -27.34 29.60
N VAL A 191 -3.82 -27.04 30.81
CA VAL A 191 -3.00 -27.96 31.62
C VAL A 191 -3.75 -29.28 31.86
N GLN A 192 -5.03 -29.23 32.26
CA GLN A 192 -5.86 -30.42 32.45
C GLN A 192 -6.04 -31.21 31.14
N MET A 193 -6.30 -30.52 30.02
CA MET A 193 -6.40 -31.15 28.70
C MET A 193 -5.11 -31.90 28.32
N LEU A 194 -3.94 -31.34 28.60
CA LEU A 194 -2.63 -31.98 28.36
C LEU A 194 -2.33 -33.15 29.32
N GLN A 195 -2.83 -33.09 30.55
CA GLN A 195 -2.69 -34.14 31.57
C GLN A 195 -3.68 -35.32 31.40
N THR A 196 -4.68 -35.20 30.52
CA THR A 196 -5.63 -36.27 30.16
C THR A 196 -4.94 -37.63 30.02
N PRO A 197 -5.45 -38.73 30.61
CA PRO A 197 -4.76 -40.02 30.61
C PRO A 197 -4.78 -40.77 29.27
N SER A 198 -5.69 -40.41 28.36
CA SER A 198 -5.81 -41.03 27.02
C SER A 198 -4.55 -40.79 26.19
N ARG A 199 -4.05 -41.85 25.52
CA ARG A 199 -2.87 -41.83 24.65
C ARG A 199 -3.13 -42.69 23.40
N PRO A 200 -2.61 -42.33 22.21
CA PRO A 200 -1.80 -41.14 21.94
C PRO A 200 -2.59 -39.83 22.11
N LEU A 201 -1.90 -38.81 22.63
CA LEU A 201 -2.45 -37.47 22.81
C LEU A 201 -2.11 -36.65 21.56
N ALA A 202 -3.12 -36.41 20.72
CA ALA A 202 -3.00 -35.51 19.59
C ALA A 202 -3.00 -34.06 20.07
N ILE A 203 -1.91 -33.34 19.78
CA ILE A 203 -1.81 -31.89 20.02
C ILE A 203 -1.52 -31.21 18.67
N GLN A 204 -2.35 -30.24 18.32
CA GLN A 204 -2.12 -29.36 17.18
C GLN A 204 -1.46 -28.07 17.66
N PHE A 205 -0.27 -27.80 17.15
CA PHE A 205 0.47 -26.57 17.36
C PHE A 205 0.23 -25.62 16.19
N PHE A 206 0.29 -24.32 16.47
CA PHE A 206 0.34 -23.26 15.49
C PHE A 206 1.65 -22.48 15.71
N ARG A 207 2.44 -22.29 14.66
CA ARG A 207 3.62 -21.41 14.72
C ARG A 207 3.25 -20.02 14.20
N PRO A 208 3.22 -18.97 15.06
CA PRO A 208 2.92 -17.62 14.61
C PRO A 208 3.91 -17.14 13.55
N PHE A 209 3.40 -16.75 12.39
CA PHE A 209 4.19 -16.22 11.29
C PHE A 209 4.16 -14.68 11.30
N VAL A 210 5.34 -14.06 11.26
CA VAL A 210 5.49 -12.61 11.42
C VAL A 210 5.14 -11.90 10.13
N ARG A 211 3.98 -11.24 10.12
CA ARG A 211 3.45 -10.47 8.97
C ARG A 211 3.68 -8.96 9.06
N ASP A 212 4.31 -8.50 10.14
CA ASP A 212 4.59 -7.09 10.41
C ASP A 212 5.42 -6.45 9.27
N GLY A 213 4.82 -5.51 8.56
CA GLY A 213 5.52 -4.74 7.53
C GLY A 213 5.91 -5.56 6.29
N LEU A 214 5.25 -6.68 6.02
CA LEU A 214 5.33 -7.35 4.72
C LEU A 214 4.70 -6.47 3.62
N TYR A 215 5.36 -6.41 2.47
CA TYR A 215 4.84 -5.79 1.24
C TYR A 215 5.47 -6.45 0.01
N ALA A 216 4.77 -6.44 -1.11
CA ALA A 216 5.25 -7.03 -2.38
C ALA A 216 5.57 -5.96 -3.42
N VAL A 217 6.59 -6.22 -4.24
CA VAL A 217 6.92 -5.44 -5.44
C VAL A 217 6.93 -6.37 -6.65
N GLU A 218 6.17 -5.99 -7.68
CA GLU A 218 6.21 -6.66 -8.98
C GLU A 218 7.32 -6.06 -9.86
N PHE A 219 8.42 -6.78 -10.02
CA PHE A 219 9.49 -6.42 -10.95
C PHE A 219 9.14 -6.90 -12.36
N ARG A 220 8.98 -5.95 -13.29
CA ARG A 220 8.73 -6.24 -14.72
C ARG A 220 9.98 -6.11 -15.59
N GLY A 221 10.90 -5.20 -15.24
CA GLY A 221 12.18 -5.02 -15.94
C GLY A 221 13.24 -6.05 -15.54
N PRO A 222 14.30 -6.24 -16.34
CA PRO A 222 15.40 -7.13 -15.99
C PRO A 222 16.19 -6.62 -14.77
N SER A 223 16.47 -5.32 -14.72
CA SER A 223 17.12 -4.66 -13.59
C SER A 223 16.17 -4.48 -12.42
N LEU A 224 16.63 -4.88 -11.22
CA LEU A 224 15.95 -4.62 -9.95
C LEU A 224 16.39 -3.27 -9.34
N ASN A 225 17.58 -2.77 -9.72
CA ASN A 225 18.25 -1.63 -9.09
C ASN A 225 18.39 -1.76 -7.56
N MET A 226 18.91 -2.92 -7.15
CA MET A 226 19.01 -3.36 -5.77
C MET A 226 20.22 -4.28 -5.62
N THR A 227 20.99 -4.14 -4.54
CA THR A 227 21.97 -5.14 -4.10
C THR A 227 21.53 -5.72 -2.77
N ILE A 228 21.97 -6.94 -2.46
CA ILE A 228 21.64 -7.62 -1.20
C ILE A 228 22.91 -8.06 -0.46
N THR A 229 22.76 -8.29 0.84
CA THR A 229 23.75 -8.83 1.78
C THR A 229 23.01 -9.71 2.79
N THR A 230 23.70 -10.24 3.80
CA THR A 230 23.04 -10.69 5.04
C THR A 230 23.28 -9.72 6.19
N ASP A 231 22.37 -9.71 7.16
CA ASP A 231 22.63 -9.26 8.53
C ASP A 231 22.93 -10.48 9.44
N ASP A 232 22.76 -10.36 10.76
CA ASP A 232 23.00 -11.46 11.71
C ASP A 232 22.00 -12.63 11.57
N ALA A 233 20.86 -12.42 10.91
CA ALA A 233 19.76 -13.38 10.85
C ALA A 233 19.15 -13.58 9.46
N ASN A 234 19.15 -12.59 8.58
CA ASN A 234 18.35 -12.55 7.34
C ASN A 234 19.18 -12.14 6.10
N VAL A 235 18.63 -12.37 4.91
CA VAL A 235 19.05 -11.67 3.68
C VAL A 235 18.38 -10.30 3.63
N VAL A 236 19.16 -9.22 3.45
CA VAL A 236 18.67 -7.83 3.45
C VAL A 236 19.15 -7.02 2.25
N VAL A 237 18.39 -6.00 1.85
CA VAL A 237 18.80 -4.98 0.88
C VAL A 237 19.99 -4.21 1.43
N LYS A 238 21.08 -4.16 0.67
CA LYS A 238 22.29 -3.42 1.04
C LYS A 238 22.28 -2.02 0.45
N ASP A 239 22.32 -1.93 -0.87
CA ASP A 239 22.35 -0.69 -1.63
C ASP A 239 21.18 -0.65 -2.63
N LEU A 240 20.76 0.56 -3.01
CA LEU A 240 19.78 0.79 -4.08
C LEU A 240 20.45 1.62 -5.17
N PRO A 241 21.17 0.99 -6.12
CA PRO A 241 21.87 1.70 -7.18
C PRO A 241 20.89 2.45 -8.10
N MET A 242 21.16 3.74 -8.30
CA MET A 242 20.42 4.59 -9.25
C MET A 242 20.30 3.92 -10.63
N ALA A 243 19.14 4.03 -11.28
CA ALA A 243 18.97 3.52 -12.65
C ALA A 243 19.80 4.30 -13.68
N HIS A 244 20.07 5.57 -13.37
CA HIS A 244 20.95 6.48 -14.09
C HIS A 244 21.34 7.61 -13.12
N PRO A 245 22.46 8.34 -13.29
CA PRO A 245 22.75 9.53 -12.48
C PRO A 245 21.53 10.46 -12.29
N ASN A 246 21.15 10.67 -11.03
CA ASN A 246 19.97 11.42 -10.56
C ASN A 246 18.57 10.79 -10.84
N ILE A 247 18.49 9.51 -11.22
CA ILE A 247 17.24 8.75 -11.37
C ILE A 247 17.23 7.56 -10.40
N VAL A 248 16.26 7.54 -9.48
CA VAL A 248 16.06 6.48 -8.48
C VAL A 248 15.97 5.08 -9.10
N GLY A 249 16.33 4.06 -8.33
CA GLY A 249 16.23 2.66 -8.77
C GLY A 249 14.78 2.16 -8.90
N TYR A 250 14.52 1.14 -9.73
CA TYR A 250 13.19 0.51 -9.80
C TYR A 250 12.70 0.05 -8.41
N ALA A 251 13.51 -0.69 -7.65
CA ALA A 251 13.18 -1.08 -6.28
C ALA A 251 12.86 0.13 -5.38
N GLU A 252 13.73 1.14 -5.38
CA GLU A 252 13.57 2.37 -4.58
C GLU A 252 12.26 3.13 -4.90
N ALA A 253 11.95 3.25 -6.20
CA ALA A 253 10.72 3.87 -6.69
C ALA A 253 9.45 3.11 -6.24
N HIS A 254 9.52 1.79 -6.11
CA HIS A 254 8.43 0.94 -5.61
C HIS A 254 8.50 0.70 -4.08
N GLY A 255 9.11 1.63 -3.33
CA GLY A 255 9.06 1.63 -1.86
C GLY A 255 10.11 0.79 -1.15
N VAL A 256 11.03 0.12 -1.86
CA VAL A 256 12.15 -0.60 -1.25
C VAL A 256 13.15 0.38 -0.64
N ARG A 257 13.72 0.03 0.51
CA ARG A 257 14.72 0.81 1.24
C ARG A 257 15.90 -0.09 1.60
N GLN A 258 17.03 0.52 1.97
CA GLN A 258 18.14 -0.23 2.56
C GLN A 258 17.69 -0.92 3.86
N PHE A 259 18.33 -2.05 4.15
CA PHE A 259 18.06 -2.97 5.26
C PHE A 259 16.74 -3.76 5.20
N ASP A 260 15.86 -3.55 4.22
CA ASP A 260 14.65 -4.39 4.05
C ASP A 260 15.02 -5.86 3.87
N VAL A 261 14.34 -6.76 4.59
CA VAL A 261 14.57 -8.21 4.49
C VAL A 261 13.95 -8.71 3.19
N ILE A 262 14.70 -9.50 2.40
CA ILE A 262 14.12 -10.25 1.27
C ILE A 262 13.40 -11.46 1.87
N HIS A 263 12.08 -11.39 1.91
CA HIS A 263 11.24 -12.36 2.61
C HIS A 263 10.85 -13.54 1.72
N ALA A 264 10.45 -13.28 0.47
CA ALA A 264 10.11 -14.33 -0.49
C ALA A 264 10.23 -13.86 -1.95
N VAL A 265 10.36 -14.80 -2.89
CA VAL A 265 10.33 -14.53 -4.34
C VAL A 265 9.48 -15.58 -5.05
N ASP A 266 8.47 -15.17 -5.81
CA ASP A 266 7.60 -16.02 -6.64
C ASP A 266 7.02 -17.28 -5.96
N GLY A 267 6.67 -17.21 -4.66
CA GLY A 267 6.19 -18.35 -3.87
C GLY A 267 7.26 -19.04 -3.02
N GLU A 268 8.53 -18.68 -3.19
CA GLU A 268 9.64 -19.23 -2.40
C GLU A 268 10.03 -18.31 -1.24
N VAL A 269 9.55 -18.62 -0.04
CA VAL A 269 9.99 -18.00 1.22
C VAL A 269 11.47 -18.28 1.46
N ILE A 270 12.24 -17.22 1.70
CA ILE A 270 13.66 -17.24 2.03
C ILE A 270 13.77 -17.27 3.56
N ARG A 271 14.48 -18.26 4.11
CA ARG A 271 14.55 -18.48 5.57
C ARG A 271 15.95 -18.21 6.10
N GLY A 272 16.06 -17.14 6.87
CA GLY A 272 17.30 -16.77 7.55
C GLY A 272 18.42 -16.35 6.59
N LEU A 273 19.63 -16.86 6.81
CA LEU A 273 20.87 -16.52 6.07
C LEU A 273 20.98 -17.20 4.68
N GLU A 274 19.86 -17.38 3.97
CA GLU A 274 19.74 -18.08 2.68
C GLU A 274 20.28 -17.27 1.46
N TYR A 275 21.40 -16.54 1.62
CA TYR A 275 21.93 -15.59 0.62
C TYR A 275 22.08 -16.15 -0.80
N ASN A 276 22.71 -17.33 -0.95
CA ASN A 276 22.92 -17.94 -2.27
C ASN A 276 21.59 -18.32 -2.94
N ARG A 277 20.58 -18.69 -2.15
CA ARG A 277 19.23 -18.95 -2.65
C ARG A 277 18.56 -17.65 -3.07
N ALA A 278 18.63 -16.60 -2.26
CA ALA A 278 18.11 -15.28 -2.60
C ALA A 278 18.68 -14.75 -3.93
N ILE A 279 20.01 -14.86 -4.12
CA ILE A 279 20.67 -14.51 -5.40
C ILE A 279 20.13 -15.37 -6.55
N ALA A 280 20.02 -16.69 -6.37
CA ALA A 280 19.51 -17.59 -7.42
C ALA A 280 18.04 -17.32 -7.79
N LEU A 281 17.21 -16.89 -6.82
CA LEU A 281 15.82 -16.49 -7.05
C LEU A 281 15.74 -15.14 -7.79
N LEU A 282 16.40 -14.10 -7.26
CA LEU A 282 16.37 -12.73 -7.82
C LEU A 282 17.02 -12.63 -9.20
N SER A 283 17.93 -13.56 -9.54
CA SER A 283 18.59 -13.65 -10.85
C SER A 283 17.77 -14.41 -11.90
N ARG A 284 16.59 -14.94 -11.56
CA ARG A 284 15.70 -15.59 -12.54
C ARG A 284 15.31 -14.60 -13.64
N PRO A 285 15.29 -15.00 -14.94
CA PRO A 285 14.85 -14.15 -16.03
C PRO A 285 13.32 -14.07 -16.16
N ALA A 286 12.57 -14.89 -15.42
CA ALA A 286 11.11 -14.89 -15.43
C ALA A 286 10.56 -13.53 -14.99
N ARG A 287 9.62 -12.97 -15.76
CA ARG A 287 8.95 -11.70 -15.46
C ARG A 287 7.45 -11.82 -15.81
N PRO A 288 6.54 -11.21 -15.04
CA PRO A 288 6.81 -10.45 -13.82
C PRO A 288 7.31 -11.35 -12.67
N MET A 289 8.25 -10.82 -11.89
CA MET A 289 8.77 -11.46 -10.67
C MET A 289 8.22 -10.71 -9.46
N VAL A 290 7.58 -11.43 -8.55
CA VAL A 290 7.08 -10.89 -7.28
C VAL A 290 8.14 -11.11 -6.21
N VAL A 291 8.63 -10.04 -5.61
CA VAL A 291 9.47 -10.09 -4.40
C VAL A 291 8.66 -9.56 -3.23
N VAL A 292 8.52 -10.35 -2.18
CA VAL A 292 8.03 -9.89 -0.89
C VAL A 292 9.22 -9.45 -0.06
N PHE A 293 9.08 -8.29 0.57
CA PHE A 293 10.01 -7.73 1.53
C PHE A 293 9.36 -7.62 2.90
N ALA A 294 10.13 -7.80 3.98
CA ALA A 294 9.73 -7.40 5.32
C ALA A 294 10.46 -6.11 5.73
N ARG A 295 9.71 -5.11 6.17
CA ARG A 295 10.26 -3.81 6.60
C ARG A 295 11.16 -3.99 7.83
N SER A 296 12.43 -3.63 7.72
CA SER A 296 13.35 -3.78 8.85
C SER A 296 13.04 -2.84 10.00
N LYS A 297 13.23 -3.35 11.22
CA LYS A 297 13.09 -2.60 12.48
C LYS A 297 14.38 -1.85 12.85
N LEU A 298 15.47 -2.05 12.10
CA LEU A 298 16.71 -1.28 12.21
C LEU A 298 16.55 0.07 11.50
N ALA A 299 16.49 1.15 12.27
CA ALA A 299 16.62 2.49 11.72
C ALA A 299 18.01 2.65 11.07
N PRO A 300 18.13 3.32 9.90
CA PRO A 300 19.41 3.53 9.26
C PRO A 300 20.31 4.36 10.17
N GLN A 301 21.47 3.83 10.53
CA GLN A 301 22.46 4.58 11.31
C GLN A 301 22.92 5.78 10.47
N THR A 302 22.60 7.00 10.92
CA THR A 302 23.19 8.20 10.32
C THR A 302 24.70 8.13 10.50
N PRO A 303 25.50 8.18 9.43
CA PRO A 303 26.94 7.95 9.51
C PRO A 303 27.58 8.93 10.49
N SER A 304 28.32 8.39 11.45
CA SER A 304 29.02 9.20 12.45
C SER A 304 30.02 10.11 11.75
N ARG A 305 30.01 11.39 12.11
CA ARG A 305 30.92 12.40 11.54
C ARG A 305 32.37 12.11 11.97
N SER A 306 33.10 11.35 11.16
CA SER A 306 34.56 11.43 11.15
C SER A 306 34.97 12.84 10.73
N THR A 307 35.92 13.43 11.47
CA THR A 307 36.33 14.83 11.29
C THR A 307 37.27 14.98 10.11
N GLY A 308 36.72 15.23 8.92
CA GLY A 308 37.45 15.62 7.71
C GLY A 308 36.85 16.88 7.09
N VAL A 309 37.69 17.85 6.72
CA VAL A 309 37.23 19.16 6.23
C VAL A 309 36.79 19.10 4.76
N MET A 310 35.54 19.47 4.47
CA MET A 310 35.17 20.25 3.27
C MET A 310 33.79 20.93 3.42
N THR A 311 33.73 22.20 3.04
CA THR A 311 32.57 23.05 2.68
C THR A 311 31.16 22.75 3.25
N SER A 312 30.63 23.69 4.05
CA SER A 312 29.22 23.78 4.45
C SER A 312 28.25 24.01 3.28
N ARG A 313 27.10 23.32 3.27
CA ARG A 313 25.85 23.76 2.62
C ARG A 313 24.62 22.96 3.11
N PHE A 314 23.43 23.54 2.85
CA PHE A 314 22.09 22.95 3.04
C PHE A 314 21.55 22.80 4.47
N SER A 315 21.52 23.92 5.20
CA SER A 315 20.32 24.29 5.96
C SER A 315 19.57 25.37 5.18
N PHE A 316 18.26 25.20 4.95
CA PHE A 316 17.38 26.28 4.49
C PHE A 316 16.06 26.26 5.24
N ALA A 317 15.95 27.15 6.24
CA ALA A 317 14.68 27.45 6.89
C ALA A 317 13.76 28.24 5.94
N SER A 318 12.46 28.22 6.21
CA SER A 318 11.49 29.05 5.48
C SER A 318 11.68 30.52 5.84
N THR A 319 12.22 31.31 4.91
CA THR A 319 12.42 32.76 5.07
C THR A 319 11.82 33.54 3.92
N VAL A 320 10.52 33.87 4.03
CA VAL A 320 9.87 34.93 3.24
C VAL A 320 9.08 35.85 4.18
N ALA A 321 9.80 36.52 5.08
CA ALA A 321 9.28 37.67 5.81
C ALA A 321 9.29 38.92 4.89
N PRO A 322 8.31 39.83 4.98
CA PRO A 322 8.20 40.96 4.07
C PRO A 322 9.13 42.12 4.45
N SER A 323 9.30 43.07 3.52
CA SER A 323 9.75 44.43 3.81
C SER A 323 8.99 45.44 2.94
N PRO A 324 8.64 46.63 3.47
CA PRO A 324 7.68 47.52 2.82
C PRO A 324 8.32 48.64 1.99
N ARG A 325 7.54 49.23 1.09
CA ARG A 325 7.64 50.65 0.70
C ARG A 325 6.27 51.18 0.28
N ALA A 326 5.95 52.42 0.69
CA ALA A 326 4.68 53.09 0.43
C ALA A 326 4.78 54.05 -0.77
N GLY A 327 3.64 54.45 -1.37
CA GLY A 327 3.68 55.30 -2.57
C GLY A 327 2.37 55.75 -3.23
N GLY A 328 1.45 56.37 -2.49
CA GLY A 328 0.47 57.32 -3.05
C GLY A 328 -0.85 56.78 -3.66
N PRO A 329 -1.82 57.67 -4.00
CA PRO A 329 -3.22 57.27 -4.19
C PRO A 329 -3.84 57.59 -5.57
N GLY A 330 -4.78 56.72 -5.98
CA GLY A 330 -5.95 57.10 -6.78
C GLY A 330 -5.90 56.90 -8.31
N SER A 331 -6.92 56.21 -8.85
CA SER A 331 -7.72 56.69 -9.99
C SER A 331 -9.00 55.84 -10.17
N ARG A 332 -10.02 56.37 -10.85
CA ARG A 332 -11.30 55.70 -11.18
C ARG A 332 -11.47 55.55 -12.70
N ARG A 333 -11.77 54.33 -13.16
CA ARG A 333 -12.55 53.90 -14.37
C ARG A 333 -12.26 52.38 -14.54
N GLY A 334 -13.13 51.50 -15.01
CA GLY A 334 -14.16 51.64 -16.04
C GLY A 334 -13.55 51.21 -17.39
N SER A 335 -14.06 50.21 -18.13
CA SER A 335 -15.27 49.39 -17.95
C SER A 335 -15.23 48.11 -18.85
N ALA A 336 -16.28 47.29 -18.75
CA ALA A 336 -16.77 46.31 -19.75
C ALA A 336 -16.06 44.94 -19.96
N SER A 337 -16.88 43.89 -19.76
CA SER A 337 -16.96 42.63 -20.53
C SER A 337 -15.72 41.73 -20.77
N SER A 338 -15.67 40.62 -20.03
CA SER A 338 -15.83 39.28 -20.65
C SER A 338 -16.38 38.27 -19.63
N ASN A 339 -17.62 37.82 -19.83
CA ASN A 339 -18.31 36.91 -18.90
C ASN A 339 -17.93 35.44 -19.10
N GLN A 340 -18.31 34.60 -18.13
CA GLN A 340 -18.23 33.13 -18.13
C GLN A 340 -16.86 32.45 -17.90
N SER A 341 -16.19 32.74 -16.78
CA SER A 341 -15.58 31.66 -15.95
C SER A 341 -15.26 32.07 -14.50
N GLY A 342 -16.27 32.36 -13.66
CA GLY A 342 -16.08 32.90 -12.30
C GLY A 342 -16.97 32.35 -11.18
N ALA A 343 -17.62 31.20 -11.35
CA ALA A 343 -18.64 30.65 -10.44
C ALA A 343 -18.11 30.03 -9.12
N ALA A 344 -17.06 30.58 -8.52
CA ALA A 344 -16.48 30.10 -7.25
C ALA A 344 -16.03 31.21 -6.30
N ASP A 345 -15.78 32.43 -6.80
CA ASP A 345 -15.38 33.57 -5.95
C ASP A 345 -16.60 34.27 -5.31
N HIS A 346 -17.74 34.26 -6.01
CA HIS A 346 -19.03 34.77 -5.54
C HIS A 346 -19.97 33.60 -5.19
N MET A 347 -19.85 33.13 -3.96
CA MET A 347 -20.90 32.39 -3.25
C MET A 347 -21.32 33.28 -2.07
N LEU A 348 -22.63 33.40 -1.84
CA LEU A 348 -23.22 34.24 -0.81
C LEU A 348 -23.05 33.62 0.59
N VAL A 349 -23.30 34.38 1.66
CA VAL A 349 -23.16 33.85 3.03
C VAL A 349 -24.25 32.81 3.30
N GLU A 350 -25.44 33.05 2.74
CA GLU A 350 -26.61 32.19 2.73
C GLU A 350 -26.27 30.82 2.10
N ASP A 351 -25.77 30.81 0.86
CA ASP A 351 -25.29 29.60 0.16
C ASP A 351 -24.21 28.84 0.97
N MET A 352 -23.35 29.59 1.69
CA MET A 352 -22.27 29.02 2.51
C MET A 352 -22.82 28.36 3.78
N LEU A 353 -23.88 28.90 4.39
CA LEU A 353 -24.56 28.32 5.54
C LEU A 353 -25.35 27.06 5.14
N GLU A 354 -26.06 27.09 4.01
CA GLU A 354 -26.75 25.92 3.44
C GLU A 354 -25.75 24.76 3.19
N PHE A 355 -24.58 25.06 2.61
CA PHE A 355 -23.53 24.05 2.41
C PHE A 355 -23.00 23.46 3.73
N CYS A 356 -22.97 24.24 4.81
CA CYS A 356 -22.57 23.76 6.13
C CYS A 356 -23.65 22.87 6.77
N GLU A 357 -24.95 23.16 6.56
CA GLU A 357 -26.05 22.29 7.01
C GLU A 357 -26.07 20.95 6.27
N GLY A 358 -25.64 20.92 5.00
CA GLY A 358 -25.37 19.68 4.27
C GLY A 358 -24.28 18.79 4.89
N LEU A 359 -23.41 19.31 5.76
CA LEU A 359 -22.47 18.49 6.54
C LEU A 359 -23.14 17.80 7.74
N ALA A 360 -24.27 18.34 8.22
CA ALA A 360 -25.09 17.73 9.28
C ALA A 360 -25.91 16.56 8.72
N ALA A 361 -26.58 16.79 7.59
CA ALA A 361 -27.44 15.80 6.94
C ALA A 361 -26.67 14.53 6.52
N ASP A 362 -25.45 14.70 6.02
CA ASP A 362 -24.56 13.59 5.64
C ASP A 362 -23.80 12.98 6.84
N GLY A 363 -24.10 13.39 8.07
CA GLY A 363 -23.49 12.85 9.30
C GLY A 363 -22.00 13.14 9.50
N ALA A 364 -21.41 14.03 8.69
CA ALA A 364 -19.97 14.35 8.74
C ALA A 364 -19.62 15.23 9.95
N LEU A 365 -20.55 16.08 10.39
CA LEU A 365 -20.48 16.89 11.60
C LEU A 365 -21.70 16.68 12.48
N THR A 366 -21.50 16.70 13.80
CA THR A 366 -22.59 16.74 14.78
C THR A 366 -23.24 18.13 14.82
N ALA A 367 -24.49 18.23 15.29
CA ALA A 367 -25.21 19.50 15.39
C ALA A 367 -24.41 20.66 16.05
N PRO A 368 -23.74 20.49 17.22
CA PRO A 368 -22.94 21.58 17.80
C PRO A 368 -21.69 21.94 16.98
N GLU A 369 -21.11 20.99 16.25
CA GLU A 369 -20.01 21.27 15.31
C GLU A 369 -20.48 22.09 14.09
N VAL A 370 -21.71 21.88 13.64
CA VAL A 370 -22.33 22.60 12.53
C VAL A 370 -22.62 24.06 12.93
N GLU A 371 -23.16 24.30 14.13
CA GLU A 371 -23.35 25.68 14.62
C GLU A 371 -22.01 26.40 14.81
N LEU A 372 -20.99 25.73 15.37
CA LEU A 372 -19.63 26.28 15.45
C LEU A 372 -19.04 26.60 14.06
N LEU A 373 -19.35 25.80 13.04
CA LEU A 373 -18.95 26.08 11.66
C LEU A 373 -19.71 27.30 11.07
N LYS A 374 -21.00 27.43 11.37
CA LYS A 374 -21.80 28.61 10.98
C LYS A 374 -21.26 29.89 11.61
N GLU A 375 -20.87 29.88 12.89
CA GLU A 375 -20.19 31.01 13.55
C GLU A 375 -18.89 31.40 12.84
N MET A 376 -18.09 30.43 12.38
CA MET A 376 -16.86 30.72 11.61
C MET A 376 -17.14 31.25 10.20
N VAL A 377 -18.25 30.88 9.58
CA VAL A 377 -18.73 31.47 8.31
C VAL A 377 -19.22 32.91 8.53
N LEU A 378 -20.05 33.15 9.55
CA LEU A 378 -20.61 34.48 9.88
C LEU A 378 -19.53 35.48 10.31
N SER A 379 -18.48 35.02 11.01
CA SER A 379 -17.29 35.84 11.32
C SER A 379 -16.32 36.00 10.14
N MET A 380 -16.69 35.54 8.94
CA MET A 380 -15.93 35.65 7.69
C MET A 380 -14.49 35.11 7.78
N ARG A 381 -14.30 34.05 8.58
CA ARG A 381 -13.00 33.46 8.90
C ARG A 381 -12.34 32.90 7.62
N ALA A 382 -11.19 33.49 7.24
CA ALA A 382 -10.66 33.38 5.88
C ALA A 382 -10.32 31.95 5.39
N ASP A 383 -9.86 31.08 6.29
CA ASP A 383 -9.63 29.66 6.03
C ASP A 383 -10.96 28.92 5.81
N VAL A 384 -11.92 29.02 6.73
CA VAL A 384 -13.25 28.41 6.60
C VAL A 384 -13.95 28.88 5.33
N CYS A 385 -14.02 30.19 5.08
CA CYS A 385 -14.60 30.72 3.85
C CYS A 385 -13.88 30.21 2.59
N GLY A 386 -12.55 30.05 2.65
CA GLY A 386 -11.73 29.49 1.58
C GLY A 386 -11.96 27.99 1.32
N ALA A 387 -12.31 27.22 2.36
CA ALA A 387 -12.64 25.80 2.27
C ALA A 387 -14.09 25.57 1.79
N VAL A 388 -15.07 26.33 2.30
CA VAL A 388 -16.48 26.29 1.84
C VAL A 388 -16.56 26.66 0.37
N LYS A 389 -15.89 27.75 -0.07
CA LYS A 389 -15.83 28.15 -1.50
C LYS A 389 -15.18 27.14 -2.46
N ARG A 390 -14.61 26.05 -1.93
CA ARG A 390 -14.05 24.94 -2.69
C ARG A 390 -14.75 23.61 -2.43
N ARG A 391 -15.77 23.60 -1.56
CA ARG A 391 -16.47 22.40 -1.09
C ARG A 391 -15.53 21.34 -0.50
N ASN A 392 -14.42 21.78 0.11
CA ASN A 392 -13.42 20.90 0.74
C ASN A 392 -13.92 20.43 2.11
N ARG A 393 -14.83 19.44 2.09
CA ARG A 393 -15.51 18.90 3.28
C ARG A 393 -14.52 18.47 4.36
N ASN A 394 -13.48 17.74 3.95
CA ASN A 394 -12.44 17.22 4.83
C ASN A 394 -11.68 18.33 5.58
N ALA A 395 -11.34 19.43 4.90
CA ALA A 395 -10.74 20.58 5.55
C ALA A 395 -11.70 21.27 6.53
N LEU A 396 -12.99 21.41 6.19
CA LEU A 396 -13.98 22.00 7.09
C LEU A 396 -14.13 21.17 8.38
N VAL A 397 -14.27 19.86 8.27
CA VAL A 397 -14.38 18.97 9.44
C VAL A 397 -13.12 19.04 10.30
N ALA A 398 -11.94 19.04 9.69
CA ALA A 398 -10.68 19.13 10.43
C ALA A 398 -10.43 20.53 11.06
N ILE A 399 -10.90 21.61 10.44
CA ILE A 399 -10.89 22.96 11.04
C ILE A 399 -11.83 23.02 12.24
N VAL A 400 -13.05 22.50 12.12
CA VAL A 400 -14.04 22.51 13.22
C VAL A 400 -13.54 21.69 14.42
N ARG A 401 -12.91 20.53 14.18
CA ARG A 401 -12.31 19.68 15.23
C ARG A 401 -10.96 20.15 15.76
N SER A 402 -10.29 21.10 15.09
CA SER A 402 -9.11 21.80 15.63
C SER A 402 -8.97 23.23 15.07
N PRO A 403 -9.76 24.18 15.59
CA PRO A 403 -9.91 25.51 14.99
C PRO A 403 -8.74 26.46 15.29
N THR A 404 -7.82 26.09 16.17
CA THR A 404 -6.71 26.94 16.62
C THR A 404 -5.43 26.76 15.81
N MET A 405 -5.32 25.72 14.97
CA MET A 405 -4.10 25.41 14.21
C MET A 405 -3.77 26.51 13.19
N ARG A 406 -2.58 27.12 13.28
CA ARG A 406 -2.18 28.25 12.41
C ARG A 406 -1.81 27.86 10.97
N VAL A 407 -1.89 26.57 10.64
CA VAL A 407 -1.49 26.02 9.33
C VAL A 407 -2.60 26.08 8.27
N TRP A 408 -3.87 26.18 8.68
CA TRP A 408 -5.04 26.15 7.79
C TRP A 408 -4.97 27.19 6.68
N ASP A 409 -4.63 28.41 7.09
CA ASP A 409 -4.50 29.58 6.23
C ASP A 409 -3.42 29.37 5.14
N HIS A 410 -2.36 28.61 5.43
CA HIS A 410 -1.31 28.27 4.46
C HIS A 410 -1.74 27.15 3.51
N LEU A 411 -2.29 26.05 4.04
CA LEU A 411 -2.76 24.90 3.25
C LEU A 411 -3.84 25.31 2.24
N LEU A 412 -4.77 26.14 2.67
CA LEU A 412 -5.83 26.65 1.80
C LEU A 412 -5.31 27.73 0.84
N LYS A 413 -4.20 28.42 1.12
CA LYS A 413 -3.51 29.23 0.10
C LYS A 413 -2.80 28.35 -0.95
N THR A 414 -2.18 27.24 -0.55
CA THR A 414 -1.52 26.28 -1.47
C THR A 414 -2.48 25.33 -2.20
N ARG A 415 -3.75 25.26 -1.76
CA ARG A 415 -4.87 24.48 -2.33
C ARG A 415 -4.91 22.98 -2.01
N GLU A 416 -4.10 22.52 -1.07
CA GLU A 416 -4.01 21.09 -0.74
C GLU A 416 -5.33 20.58 -0.12
N SER A 417 -5.76 19.40 -0.55
CA SER A 417 -6.88 18.67 0.04
C SER A 417 -6.40 17.87 1.24
N ILE A 418 -7.20 17.80 2.31
CA ILE A 418 -6.87 17.02 3.49
C ILE A 418 -7.41 15.60 3.32
N LEU A 419 -6.55 14.60 3.40
CA LEU A 419 -6.90 13.18 3.22
C LEU A 419 -7.11 12.46 4.56
N LEU A 420 -6.33 12.84 5.58
CA LEU A 420 -6.41 12.31 6.95
C LEU A 420 -6.10 13.44 7.92
N ALA A 421 -6.81 13.51 9.04
CA ALA A 421 -6.58 14.51 10.09
C ALA A 421 -6.97 13.96 11.46
N GLY A 422 -6.21 14.29 12.50
CA GLY A 422 -6.59 13.90 13.86
C GLY A 422 -5.46 14.02 14.87
N PRO A 423 -5.74 13.78 16.17
CA PRO A 423 -4.74 13.81 17.23
C PRO A 423 -3.80 12.59 17.12
N VAL A 424 -2.49 12.84 17.00
CA VAL A 424 -1.48 11.80 17.22
C VAL A 424 -0.78 11.97 18.57
N THR A 425 -0.44 10.85 19.18
CA THR A 425 0.50 10.78 20.30
C THR A 425 1.85 10.26 19.82
N LEU A 426 2.91 10.81 20.41
CA LEU A 426 4.26 10.28 20.35
C LEU A 426 4.54 9.55 21.67
N LYS A 427 5.40 8.52 21.70
CA LYS A 427 5.81 7.76 22.90
C LYS A 427 6.47 8.58 24.03
N ARG A 428 6.48 9.92 23.95
CA ARG A 428 6.99 10.88 24.95
C ARG A 428 6.10 12.12 25.08
N LYS A 429 4.98 12.01 25.82
CA LYS A 429 4.05 13.06 26.33
C LYS A 429 3.45 14.11 25.37
N LYS A 430 4.18 14.60 24.36
CA LYS A 430 3.68 15.59 23.39
C LYS A 430 2.48 15.06 22.61
N ARG A 431 1.50 15.94 22.39
CA ARG A 431 0.32 15.71 21.55
C ARG A 431 0.44 16.58 20.31
N TYR A 432 0.13 16.03 19.15
CA TYR A 432 0.09 16.76 17.88
C TYR A 432 -1.26 16.56 17.20
N HIS A 433 -1.61 17.45 16.28
CA HIS A 433 -2.50 17.12 15.17
C HIS A 433 -1.66 16.71 13.97
N LEU A 434 -1.95 15.54 13.42
CA LEU A 434 -1.47 15.08 12.12
C LEU A 434 -2.42 15.60 11.04
N LEU A 435 -1.87 16.09 9.93
CA LEU A 435 -2.60 16.30 8.67
C LEU A 435 -1.85 15.59 7.53
N LEU A 436 -2.54 14.74 6.77
CA LEU A 436 -2.07 14.20 5.50
C LEU A 436 -2.70 15.02 4.36
N THR A 437 -1.89 15.48 3.40
CA THR A 437 -2.39 16.21 2.23
C THR A 437 -2.14 15.47 0.91
N ASP A 438 -2.98 15.78 -0.09
CA ASP A 438 -2.85 15.31 -1.48
C ASP A 438 -1.53 15.75 -2.18
N HIS A 439 -0.80 16.69 -1.57
CA HIS A 439 0.56 17.10 -1.95
C HIS A 439 1.68 16.20 -1.38
N GLU A 440 1.34 14.99 -0.90
CA GLU A 440 2.28 13.98 -0.38
C GLU A 440 3.01 14.42 0.89
N ARG A 441 2.35 15.18 1.76
CA ARG A 441 2.93 15.77 2.98
C ARG A 441 2.17 15.31 4.22
N LEU A 442 2.92 14.88 5.23
CA LEU A 442 2.42 14.59 6.57
C LEU A 442 2.91 15.70 7.52
N LEU A 443 1.97 16.48 8.04
CA LEU A 443 2.25 17.69 8.82
C LEU A 443 1.92 17.46 10.28
N LEU A 444 2.90 17.71 11.16
CA LEU A 444 2.78 17.49 12.60
C LEU A 444 2.72 18.83 13.32
N VAL A 445 1.50 19.26 13.63
CA VAL A 445 1.22 20.52 14.34
C VAL A 445 1.14 20.25 15.82
N ASN A 446 1.97 20.91 16.62
CA ASN A 446 1.95 20.79 18.08
C ASN A 446 0.61 21.28 18.63
N ARG A 447 -0.08 20.47 19.45
CA ARG A 447 -1.43 20.78 19.96
C ARG A 447 -1.43 21.96 20.95
N ASP A 448 -0.34 22.13 21.69
CA ASP A 448 -0.25 23.13 22.76
C ASP A 448 0.12 24.51 22.19
N THR A 449 1.01 24.57 21.18
CA THR A 449 1.44 25.83 20.56
C THR A 449 0.69 26.19 19.28
N ASN A 450 -0.03 25.24 18.67
CA ASN A 450 -0.73 25.37 17.39
C ASN A 450 0.17 25.72 16.18
N LEU A 451 1.47 25.42 16.30
CA LEU A 451 2.48 25.62 15.25
C LEU A 451 2.87 24.28 14.60
N LEU A 452 3.21 24.32 13.32
CA LEU A 452 3.87 23.20 12.63
C LEU A 452 5.25 22.94 13.26
N GLU A 453 5.47 21.74 13.82
CA GLU A 453 6.71 21.36 14.49
C GLU A 453 7.60 20.45 13.63
N ASP A 454 7.01 19.59 12.79
CA ASP A 454 7.73 18.80 11.79
C ASP A 454 6.88 18.59 10.52
N GLU A 455 7.56 18.39 9.39
CA GLU A 455 6.97 18.04 8.09
C GLU A 455 7.69 16.80 7.56
N ILE A 456 6.94 15.73 7.35
CA ILE A 456 7.46 14.44 6.89
C ILE A 456 6.90 14.21 5.49
N MET A 457 7.80 14.08 4.51
CA MET A 457 7.39 13.75 3.15
C MET A 457 6.86 12.31 3.12
N CYS A 458 5.76 12.06 2.42
CA CYS A 458 5.10 10.76 2.45
C CYS A 458 5.99 9.57 2.01
N ALA A 459 6.96 9.78 1.12
CA ALA A 459 7.94 8.76 0.74
C ALA A 459 8.91 8.35 1.88
N GLN A 460 8.88 9.06 3.01
CA GLN A 460 9.59 8.80 4.26
C GLN A 460 8.71 8.11 5.32
N ILE A 461 7.47 7.75 5.00
CA ILE A 461 6.65 6.89 5.87
C ILE A 461 7.11 5.44 5.67
N VAL A 462 7.36 4.75 6.78
CA VAL A 462 8.02 3.43 6.85
C VAL A 462 6.99 2.30 6.92
N THR A 463 5.95 2.50 7.73
CA THR A 463 4.72 1.70 7.74
C THR A 463 3.55 2.57 8.11
N VAL A 464 2.36 2.19 7.65
CA VAL A 464 1.09 2.59 8.27
C VAL A 464 0.29 1.33 8.55
N SER A 465 -0.26 1.19 9.77
CA SER A 465 -1.06 0.03 10.17
C SER A 465 -2.14 0.36 11.19
N SER A 466 -3.37 -0.09 10.93
CA SER A 466 -4.49 0.01 11.87
C SER A 466 -4.48 -1.14 12.90
N ARG A 467 -4.78 -0.83 14.16
CA ARG A 467 -5.03 -1.79 15.24
C ARG A 467 -6.53 -2.02 15.45
N ALA A 468 -7.00 -3.21 15.11
CA ALA A 468 -8.43 -3.53 15.02
C ALA A 468 -9.24 -3.33 16.32
N LYS A 469 -8.65 -3.46 17.51
CA LYS A 469 -9.35 -3.25 18.79
C LYS A 469 -9.52 -1.79 19.24
N PHE A 470 -8.73 -0.85 18.70
CA PHE A 470 -8.63 0.51 19.27
C PHE A 470 -8.89 1.64 18.28
N GLN A 471 -9.11 1.33 16.99
CA GLN A 471 -9.17 2.31 15.88
C GLN A 471 -7.89 3.14 15.71
N GLU A 472 -6.81 2.80 16.43
CA GLU A 472 -5.52 3.48 16.37
C GLU A 472 -4.82 3.21 15.03
N LEU A 473 -4.41 4.29 14.35
CA LEU A 473 -3.57 4.21 13.15
C LEU A 473 -2.11 4.50 13.51
N LEU A 474 -1.27 3.48 13.46
CA LEU A 474 0.17 3.61 13.66
C LEU A 474 0.83 4.15 12.39
N VAL A 475 1.64 5.20 12.50
CA VAL A 475 2.44 5.78 11.41
C VAL A 475 3.91 5.76 11.84
N THR A 476 4.72 4.92 11.21
CA THR A 476 6.16 4.80 11.48
C THR A 476 6.96 5.63 10.48
N THR A 477 8.07 6.23 10.93
CA THR A 477 9.01 7.02 10.12
C THR A 477 10.45 6.74 10.61
N PRO A 478 11.51 7.09 9.86
CA PRO A 478 12.90 6.84 10.29
C PRO A 478 13.31 7.59 11.58
N LYS A 479 12.54 8.62 11.97
CA LYS A 479 12.77 9.41 13.19
C LYS A 479 11.96 8.91 14.38
N ALA A 480 10.72 8.47 14.15
CA ALA A 480 9.67 8.40 15.16
C ALA A 480 8.46 7.56 14.72
N GLU A 481 7.68 7.15 15.72
CA GLU A 481 6.48 6.33 15.61
C GLU A 481 5.31 7.09 16.26
N TYR A 482 4.27 7.37 15.47
CA TYR A 482 3.13 8.19 15.85
C TYR A 482 1.86 7.33 15.89
N VAL A 483 1.04 7.47 16.93
CA VAL A 483 -0.24 6.77 17.06
C VAL A 483 -1.36 7.79 16.88
N LEU A 484 -2.10 7.72 15.77
CA LEU A 484 -3.34 8.47 15.58
C LEU A 484 -4.41 7.85 16.48
N VAL A 485 -4.95 8.65 17.40
CA VAL A 485 -5.89 8.21 18.43
C VAL A 485 -7.35 8.36 17.95
N ASP A 486 -7.59 9.22 16.97
CA ASP A 486 -8.90 9.51 16.39
C ASP A 486 -8.72 10.06 14.95
N ASN A 487 -9.69 9.80 14.07
CA ASN A 487 -9.74 10.36 12.71
C ASN A 487 -10.89 11.34 12.57
N PHE A 488 -10.57 12.61 12.38
CA PHE A 488 -11.56 13.67 12.18
C PHE A 488 -12.40 13.46 10.92
N ILE A 489 -11.88 12.82 9.87
CA ILE A 489 -12.47 12.93 8.52
C ILE A 489 -13.51 11.85 8.18
N GLY A 490 -13.64 10.77 8.96
CA GLY A 490 -14.67 9.75 8.74
C GLY A 490 -14.40 8.41 9.43
N PRO A 491 -15.32 7.43 9.28
CA PRO A 491 -15.15 6.09 9.83
C PRO A 491 -13.82 5.47 9.37
N ALA A 492 -13.14 4.80 10.29
CA ALA A 492 -11.74 4.37 10.23
C ALA A 492 -11.20 4.14 8.80
N ILE A 493 -10.34 5.05 8.32
CA ILE A 493 -9.57 4.82 7.11
C ILE A 493 -8.50 3.77 7.46
N TRP A 494 -8.74 2.51 7.08
CA TRP A 494 -7.85 1.37 7.33
C TRP A 494 -6.60 1.43 6.45
N VAL A 495 -5.74 2.44 6.66
CA VAL A 495 -4.47 2.56 5.95
C VAL A 495 -3.53 1.45 6.40
N ARG A 496 -3.45 0.37 5.61
CA ARG A 496 -2.34 -0.56 5.62
C ARG A 496 -1.47 -0.27 4.40
N ALA A 497 -0.24 0.16 4.67
CA ALA A 497 0.72 0.68 3.70
C ALA A 497 0.34 2.02 3.03
N VAL A 498 1.32 2.93 3.06
CA VAL A 498 1.42 4.26 2.46
C VAL A 498 2.93 4.52 2.56
N LEU A 499 3.73 4.69 1.50
CA LEU A 499 3.51 5.09 0.09
C LEU A 499 4.67 4.55 -0.82
N PRO A 500 4.77 4.79 -2.16
CA PRO A 500 4.14 5.83 -3.01
C PRO A 500 3.15 5.33 -4.08
N PHE A 501 2.30 6.26 -4.56
CA PHE A 501 1.29 6.00 -5.60
C PHE A 501 1.90 5.82 -7.00
N THR A 502 1.36 4.92 -7.82
CA THR A 502 1.81 4.71 -9.22
C THR A 502 1.29 5.76 -10.21
N CYS A 503 0.90 6.95 -9.75
CA CYS A 503 0.45 8.04 -10.62
C CYS A 503 1.18 9.35 -10.29
N THR A 504 1.64 10.05 -11.32
CA THR A 504 2.30 11.36 -11.19
C THR A 504 1.34 12.45 -11.64
N GLN A 505 1.03 13.38 -10.75
CA GLN A 505 0.06 14.45 -11.00
C GLN A 505 0.58 15.84 -10.63
N GLY A 506 -0.01 16.89 -11.22
CA GLY A 506 0.35 18.28 -10.93
C GLY A 506 0.04 19.27 -12.05
N VAL A 507 0.33 20.55 -11.80
CA VAL A 507 0.05 21.65 -12.73
C VAL A 507 1.26 21.94 -13.63
N LEU A 508 1.10 21.74 -14.94
CA LEU A 508 2.09 22.07 -15.96
C LEU A 508 1.62 23.21 -16.86
N LYS A 509 2.55 24.01 -17.39
CA LYS A 509 2.26 24.94 -18.49
C LYS A 509 2.39 24.18 -19.81
N VAL A 510 1.37 24.24 -20.67
CA VAL A 510 1.41 23.69 -22.03
C VAL A 510 1.83 24.80 -23.00
N ALA A 511 2.83 24.52 -23.84
CA ALA A 511 3.21 25.44 -24.91
C ALA A 511 2.11 25.56 -25.97
N SER A 512 1.89 26.78 -26.48
CA SER A 512 0.99 27.02 -27.62
C SER A 512 1.76 26.89 -28.92
N SER A 513 1.24 26.10 -29.88
CA SER A 513 1.76 26.09 -31.26
C SER A 513 1.57 27.41 -32.00
N ARG A 514 0.77 28.35 -31.47
CA ARG A 514 0.59 29.71 -32.00
C ARG A 514 1.34 30.70 -31.10
N ARG A 515 2.39 31.34 -31.64
CA ARG A 515 3.35 32.22 -30.93
C ARG A 515 2.70 33.41 -30.19
N PHE A 516 1.48 33.79 -30.55
CA PHE A 516 0.76 34.96 -30.01
C PHE A 516 -0.18 34.66 -28.82
N ILE A 517 -0.24 33.41 -28.34
CA ILE A 517 -1.07 33.03 -27.19
C ILE A 517 -0.18 32.36 -26.15
N GLY A 518 -0.08 32.94 -24.96
CA GLY A 518 0.80 32.48 -23.88
C GLY A 518 0.51 31.05 -23.39
N SER A 519 1.52 30.43 -22.79
CA SER A 519 1.47 29.04 -22.30
C SER A 519 0.32 28.84 -21.30
N LYS A 520 -0.56 27.86 -21.57
CA LYS A 520 -1.75 27.63 -20.74
C LYS A 520 -1.45 26.62 -19.64
N LYS A 521 -1.65 27.01 -18.37
CA LYS A 521 -1.63 26.06 -17.25
C LYS A 521 -2.74 25.01 -17.44
N ARG A 522 -2.42 23.75 -17.17
CA ARG A 522 -3.37 22.61 -17.08
C ARG A 522 -2.94 21.72 -15.92
N PHE A 523 -3.89 21.01 -15.33
CA PHE A 523 -3.59 19.91 -14.42
C PHE A 523 -3.39 18.65 -15.25
N PHE A 524 -2.38 17.83 -14.93
CA PHE A 524 -2.13 16.56 -15.59
C PHE A 524 -2.09 15.43 -14.56
N VAL A 525 -2.52 14.25 -14.99
CA VAL A 525 -2.38 12.97 -14.28
C VAL A 525 -1.74 11.98 -15.26
N LEU A 526 -0.64 11.37 -14.86
CA LEU A 526 0.04 10.28 -15.56
C LEU A 526 -0.19 8.99 -14.77
N GLN A 527 -0.86 8.01 -15.37
CA GLN A 527 -1.19 6.73 -14.75
C GLN A 527 -0.80 5.61 -15.71
N GLY A 528 0.27 4.86 -15.36
CA GLY A 528 0.96 4.01 -16.34
C GLY A 528 1.33 4.80 -17.59
N ALA A 529 1.14 4.21 -18.77
CA ALA A 529 1.41 4.87 -20.05
C ALA A 529 0.36 5.96 -20.44
N ARG A 530 -0.65 6.26 -19.63
CA ARG A 530 -1.72 7.20 -19.99
C ARG A 530 -1.51 8.58 -19.35
N LEU A 531 -1.26 9.60 -20.17
CA LEU A 531 -1.18 11.00 -19.75
C LEU A 531 -2.51 11.71 -20.02
N THR A 532 -3.20 12.16 -18.98
CA THR A 532 -4.50 12.85 -19.07
C THR A 532 -4.39 14.30 -18.59
N GLY A 533 -4.70 15.25 -19.48
CA GLY A 533 -4.65 16.69 -19.20
C GLY A 533 -6.03 17.34 -19.08
N PHE A 534 -6.27 18.06 -17.98
CA PHE A 534 -7.53 18.72 -17.63
C PHE A 534 -7.42 20.25 -17.69
N LYS A 535 -8.54 20.95 -17.96
CA LYS A 535 -8.58 22.42 -17.98
C LYS A 535 -8.44 23.03 -16.57
N LYS A 536 -8.90 22.32 -15.55
CA LYS A 536 -8.73 22.61 -14.12
C LYS A 536 -8.56 21.30 -13.35
N GLU A 537 -7.84 21.35 -12.25
CA GLU A 537 -7.69 20.33 -11.21
C GLU A 537 -9.04 19.79 -10.69
N SER A 538 -9.99 20.69 -10.41
CA SER A 538 -11.36 20.36 -9.97
C SER A 538 -12.20 19.56 -10.99
N MET A 539 -11.65 19.22 -12.16
CA MET A 539 -12.31 18.40 -13.18
C MET A 539 -11.80 16.94 -13.21
N VAL A 540 -10.77 16.59 -12.42
CA VAL A 540 -10.19 15.23 -12.41
C VAL A 540 -11.22 14.17 -12.00
N HIS A 541 -12.07 14.48 -11.02
CA HIS A 541 -13.09 13.58 -10.48
C HIS A 541 -14.52 13.90 -10.98
N GLN A 542 -14.68 14.79 -11.96
CA GLN A 542 -15.99 15.14 -12.50
C GLN A 542 -16.40 14.18 -13.62
N VAL A 543 -17.50 13.44 -13.40
CA VAL A 543 -18.12 12.58 -14.41
C VAL A 543 -18.45 13.41 -15.65
N GLY A 544 -18.03 12.95 -16.83
CA GLY A 544 -18.21 13.69 -18.10
C GLY A 544 -17.24 14.86 -18.34
N ALA A 545 -16.20 15.04 -17.50
CA ALA A 545 -15.23 16.11 -17.69
C ALA A 545 -14.48 16.03 -19.04
N LYS A 546 -14.49 17.16 -19.78
CA LYS A 546 -13.73 17.31 -21.03
C LYS A 546 -12.22 17.38 -20.74
N SER A 547 -11.58 16.22 -20.72
CA SER A 547 -10.13 16.03 -20.65
C SER A 547 -9.52 15.82 -22.04
N SER A 548 -8.19 15.83 -22.12
CA SER A 548 -7.44 15.33 -23.28
C SER A 548 -6.47 14.24 -22.80
N SER A 549 -6.80 12.99 -23.09
CA SER A 549 -5.91 11.83 -22.87
C SER A 549 -4.94 11.67 -24.04
N LEU A 550 -3.74 11.15 -23.74
CA LEU A 550 -2.70 10.75 -24.70
C LEU A 550 -2.08 9.45 -24.18
N MET A 551 -1.89 8.47 -25.05
CA MET A 551 -1.10 7.28 -24.74
C MET A 551 0.38 7.56 -25.04
N LEU A 552 1.26 7.18 -24.10
CA LEU A 552 2.70 7.39 -24.19
C LEU A 552 3.47 6.14 -24.64
N THR A 553 2.77 5.12 -25.14
CA THR A 553 3.39 3.99 -25.83
C THR A 553 4.25 4.52 -26.97
N ASP A 554 5.51 4.08 -27.02
CA ASP A 554 6.53 4.48 -28.00
C ASP A 554 6.77 6.01 -28.10
N ALA A 555 6.43 6.76 -27.05
CA ALA A 555 6.66 8.20 -27.00
C ALA A 555 8.14 8.51 -26.74
N LYS A 556 8.77 9.22 -27.68
CA LYS A 556 10.09 9.82 -27.44
C LYS A 556 9.93 11.02 -26.51
N ILE A 557 10.77 11.10 -25.47
CA ILE A 557 10.73 12.18 -24.47
C ILE A 557 12.09 12.89 -24.46
N GLU A 558 12.05 14.22 -24.59
CA GLU A 558 13.22 15.10 -24.63
C GLU A 558 13.10 16.14 -23.51
N SER A 559 14.17 16.42 -22.74
CA SER A 559 14.08 17.32 -21.58
C SER A 559 15.19 18.35 -21.51
N ASP A 560 14.85 19.58 -21.11
CA ASP A 560 15.78 20.65 -20.75
C ASP A 560 15.58 21.05 -19.27
N PRO A 561 16.47 20.60 -18.37
CA PRO A 561 16.46 20.98 -16.96
C PRO A 561 16.74 22.46 -16.68
N LYS A 562 17.34 23.23 -17.61
CA LYS A 562 17.58 24.66 -17.42
C LYS A 562 16.30 25.47 -17.63
N ALA A 563 15.49 25.10 -18.63
CA ALA A 563 14.17 25.69 -18.86
C ALA A 563 13.04 25.04 -18.03
N LEU A 564 13.32 23.95 -17.30
CA LEU A 564 12.32 23.10 -16.63
C LEU A 564 11.26 22.56 -17.60
N THR A 565 11.66 22.19 -18.82
CA THR A 565 10.76 21.73 -19.89
C THR A 565 11.00 20.29 -20.30
N PHE A 566 9.93 19.61 -20.69
CA PHE A 566 9.98 18.32 -21.35
C PHE A 566 9.02 18.30 -22.54
N ALA A 567 9.48 17.73 -23.65
CA ALA A 567 8.73 17.56 -24.88
C ALA A 567 8.44 16.08 -25.11
N ILE A 568 7.16 15.76 -25.31
CA ILE A 568 6.65 14.42 -25.55
C ILE A 568 6.25 14.31 -27.02
N ASN A 569 6.73 13.26 -27.70
CA ASN A 569 6.55 13.05 -29.12
C ASN A 569 6.14 11.59 -29.43
N THR A 570 4.83 11.34 -29.49
CA THR A 570 4.24 10.05 -29.88
C THR A 570 4.33 9.84 -31.41
N PRO A 571 4.18 8.61 -31.92
CA PRO A 571 4.10 8.36 -33.37
C PRO A 571 3.02 9.22 -34.08
N GLU A 572 1.89 9.45 -33.43
CA GLU A 572 0.78 10.32 -33.91
C GLU A 572 1.22 11.79 -34.04
N PHE A 573 2.05 12.28 -33.12
CA PHE A 573 2.62 13.62 -33.17
C PHE A 573 3.71 13.74 -34.23
N GLN A 574 4.53 12.69 -34.44
CA GLN A 574 5.51 12.63 -35.52
C GLN A 574 4.83 12.72 -36.89
N GLN A 575 3.83 11.87 -37.16
CA GLN A 575 3.05 11.90 -38.40
C GLN A 575 2.38 13.25 -38.69
N SER A 576 2.04 14.00 -37.64
CA SER A 576 1.35 15.29 -37.76
C SER A 576 2.25 16.53 -37.52
N GLY A 577 3.58 16.35 -37.49
CA GLY A 577 4.56 17.43 -37.37
C GLY A 577 4.52 18.23 -36.07
N LYS A 578 4.01 17.63 -34.98
CA LYS A 578 3.76 18.28 -33.69
C LYS A 578 4.64 17.69 -32.59
N LYS A 579 4.68 18.36 -31.43
CA LYS A 579 5.12 17.78 -30.15
C LYS A 579 4.46 18.48 -28.98
N LEU A 580 4.20 17.74 -27.90
CA LEU A 580 3.60 18.28 -26.68
C LEU A 580 4.72 18.78 -25.75
N ILE A 581 4.94 20.09 -25.74
CA ILE A 581 5.93 20.72 -24.84
C ILE A 581 5.24 21.18 -23.55
N LEU A 582 5.79 20.75 -22.43
CA LEU A 582 5.32 21.00 -21.08
C LEU A 582 6.42 21.69 -20.26
N THR A 583 6.05 22.66 -19.42
CA THR A 583 6.96 23.35 -18.49
C THR A 583 6.46 23.17 -17.07
N ALA A 584 7.35 22.68 -16.20
CA ALA A 584 7.07 22.62 -14.77
C ALA A 584 7.14 24.01 -14.12
N PRO A 585 6.36 24.28 -13.05
CA PRO A 585 6.39 25.56 -12.34
C PRO A 585 7.57 25.70 -11.37
N SER A 586 8.28 24.61 -11.05
CA SER A 586 9.43 24.57 -10.15
C SER A 586 10.33 23.38 -10.46
N SER A 587 11.57 23.39 -9.97
CA SER A 587 12.50 22.26 -10.12
C SER A 587 12.01 20.98 -9.40
N ARG A 588 11.24 21.13 -8.31
CA ARG A 588 10.57 19.99 -7.63
C ARG A 588 9.57 19.32 -8.56
N GLU A 589 8.69 20.09 -9.20
CA GLU A 589 7.74 19.54 -10.17
C GLU A 589 8.45 18.96 -11.39
N PHE A 590 9.51 19.61 -11.91
CA PHE A 590 10.27 19.11 -13.04
C PHE A 590 10.85 17.71 -12.76
N ASN A 591 11.54 17.55 -11.64
CA ASN A 591 12.17 16.29 -11.23
C ASN A 591 11.12 15.17 -11.06
N LYS A 592 9.96 15.47 -10.46
CA LYS A 592 8.85 14.53 -10.30
C LYS A 592 8.35 14.04 -11.66
N TRP A 593 8.06 14.96 -12.57
CA TRP A 593 7.50 14.65 -13.88
C TRP A 593 8.48 13.92 -14.81
N ILE A 594 9.75 14.32 -14.87
CA ILE A 594 10.71 13.66 -15.77
C ILE A 594 11.05 12.23 -15.31
N THR A 595 11.06 11.97 -14.00
CA THR A 595 11.29 10.63 -13.44
C THR A 595 10.20 9.66 -13.89
N ALA A 596 8.92 10.02 -13.71
CA ALA A 596 7.80 9.18 -14.09
C ALA A 596 7.65 9.00 -15.61
N LEU A 597 7.99 10.02 -16.40
CA LEU A 597 7.98 9.95 -17.86
C LEU A 597 9.08 9.04 -18.43
N ASN A 598 10.30 9.13 -17.89
CA ASN A 598 11.42 8.28 -18.34
C ASN A 598 11.21 6.79 -18.00
N ALA A 599 10.49 6.48 -16.92
CA ALA A 599 10.14 5.10 -16.58
C ALA A 599 9.30 4.39 -17.66
N LEU A 600 8.51 5.15 -18.43
CA LEU A 600 7.63 4.61 -19.47
C LEU A 600 8.36 4.36 -20.78
N ALA A 601 9.23 5.28 -21.20
CA ALA A 601 10.03 5.14 -22.43
C ALA A 601 10.87 3.84 -22.44
N ASN A 602 11.33 3.40 -21.28
CA ASN A 602 12.13 2.18 -21.12
C ASN A 602 11.30 0.88 -21.10
N SER A 603 9.97 0.93 -21.15
CA SER A 603 9.09 -0.25 -21.09
C SER A 603 8.59 -0.78 -22.44
N GLY A 604 8.70 0.00 -23.53
CA GLY A 604 8.18 -0.37 -24.86
C GLY A 604 9.13 -1.21 -25.74
N GLY A 605 10.43 -1.25 -25.41
CA GLY A 605 11.49 -1.67 -26.35
C GLY A 605 11.66 -3.17 -26.63
N SER A 606 10.69 -4.04 -26.32
CA SER A 606 10.85 -5.51 -26.33
C SER A 606 10.09 -6.26 -27.44
N GLY A 607 9.61 -5.57 -28.49
CA GLY A 607 8.93 -6.21 -29.62
C GLY A 607 9.37 -5.66 -30.98
N GLY A 608 10.38 -6.28 -31.63
CA GLY A 608 10.79 -5.88 -32.98
C GLY A 608 12.05 -6.56 -33.54
N SER A 609 11.84 -7.58 -34.38
CA SER A 609 12.75 -8.04 -35.46
C SER A 609 14.28 -7.97 -35.23
N GLY A 610 14.84 -9.01 -34.60
CA GLY A 610 16.25 -9.38 -34.77
C GLY A 610 16.39 -10.50 -35.81
N GLY A 611 16.54 -10.15 -37.09
CA GLY A 611 16.86 -11.13 -38.13
C GLY A 611 18.33 -11.57 -38.04
N PRO A 612 18.67 -12.85 -38.29
CA PRO A 612 20.06 -13.29 -38.26
C PRO A 612 20.84 -12.68 -39.45
N PRO A 613 22.11 -12.29 -39.27
CA PRO A 613 22.98 -11.96 -40.39
C PRO A 613 23.27 -13.23 -41.20
N SER A 614 23.04 -13.16 -42.51
CA SER A 614 23.35 -14.25 -43.44
C SER A 614 24.87 -14.35 -43.69
N ALA A 615 25.35 -15.59 -43.77
CA ALA A 615 26.41 -15.96 -44.71
C ALA A 615 25.76 -16.42 -46.02
#